data_AF-A0AAV4Y465-F1
#
_entry.id   AF-A0AAV4Y465-F1
#
_cell.length_a   1.000
_cell.length_b   1.000
_cell.length_c   1.000
_cell.angle_alpha   90.00
_cell.angle_beta   90.00
_cell.angle_gamma   90.00
#
_symmetry.space_group_name_H-M   'P 1'
#
loop_
_entity.id
_entity.type
_entity.pdbx_description
1 polymer ?
#
loop_
_entity_poly.entity_id
_entity_poly.type
_entity_poly.pdbx_seq_one_letter_code
_entity_poly.pdbx_strand_id
1 'polypeptide(L)'
;MAGKQNAEELATAILKTKQKPNRLLVEEAVNDDNSVVDLSQTKMNELQLFRGDTILLKGKKRRETVCIVLSSDGVPNEKIRMNRCIRNNLRIRLGDVVNIQPCPDVKYGKRIHVLPIDDTVEGLTGSLFDVYLKPYFLEAYRPIHKGDLFIVRGGMRAVEFKVVETDPSPYCIVAPDTVIHCDGEPIKREEEEETLNAVGYDDVGGCRKQLAQIKEMVELPLRHPSLFKAIGVKPPRGILLYGPPGTGKTLIARATHGEVERRIVSQLLTLMDGLKQRSHVIVMAATNRPNSIDAALRRFGRIISNTTTI
;
A
#
# COMPACT_ATOMS: atom_id res chain seq x y z
N MET A 1 -5.72 -24.91 -30.46
CA MET A 1 -4.99 -24.58 -29.22
C MET A 1 -4.86 -23.07 -28.97
N ALA A 2 -4.68 -22.24 -30.01
CA ALA A 2 -4.61 -20.77 -29.89
C ALA A 2 -5.82 -20.09 -29.22
N GLY A 3 -7.05 -20.58 -29.44
CA GLY A 3 -8.27 -19.98 -28.86
C GLY A 3 -8.42 -20.12 -27.34
N LYS A 4 -7.85 -21.17 -26.72
CA LYS A 4 -7.90 -21.35 -25.25
C LYS A 4 -6.87 -20.47 -24.54
N GLN A 5 -5.67 -20.32 -25.10
CA GLN A 5 -4.62 -19.45 -24.55
C GLN A 5 -5.08 -17.97 -24.54
N ASN A 6 -5.75 -17.52 -25.60
CA ASN A 6 -6.23 -16.13 -25.69
C ASN A 6 -7.33 -15.81 -24.66
N ALA A 7 -8.21 -16.77 -24.36
CA ALA A 7 -9.24 -16.61 -23.33
C ALA A 7 -8.66 -16.55 -21.91
N GLU A 8 -7.62 -17.34 -21.60
CA GLU A 8 -6.93 -17.28 -20.31
C GLU A 8 -6.12 -15.99 -20.12
N GLU A 9 -5.53 -15.47 -21.20
CA GLU A 9 -4.85 -14.18 -21.18
C GLU A 9 -5.81 -13.00 -20.94
N LEU A 10 -6.99 -13.01 -21.58
CA LEU A 10 -8.02 -12.00 -21.36
C LEU A 10 -8.58 -12.05 -19.93
N ALA A 11 -8.87 -13.25 -19.42
CA ALA A 11 -9.41 -13.44 -18.07
C ALA A 11 -8.45 -13.00 -16.94
N THR A 12 -7.15 -12.90 -17.24
CA THR A 12 -6.12 -12.44 -16.29
C THR A 12 -5.51 -11.09 -16.66
N ALA A 13 -6.04 -10.40 -17.67
CA ALA A 13 -5.50 -9.15 -18.19
C ALA A 13 -5.42 -8.04 -17.12
N ILE A 14 -6.37 -7.99 -16.19
CA ILE A 14 -6.36 -7.02 -15.08
C ILE A 14 -5.20 -7.24 -14.09
N LEU A 15 -4.66 -8.46 -14.03
CA LEU A 15 -3.50 -8.79 -13.21
C LEU A 15 -2.18 -8.56 -13.95
N LYS A 16 -2.20 -8.35 -15.27
CA LYS A 16 -0.98 -8.07 -16.03
C LYS A 16 -0.46 -6.68 -15.66
N THR A 17 0.81 -6.64 -15.29
CA THR A 17 1.58 -5.43 -15.05
C THR A 17 1.68 -4.65 -16.35
N LYS A 18 0.83 -3.61 -16.55
CA LYS A 18 0.99 -2.70 -17.70
C LYS A 18 2.36 -2.04 -17.65
N GLN A 19 3.12 -2.13 -18.73
CA GLN A 19 4.34 -1.35 -18.92
C GLN A 19 3.95 0.12 -18.95
N LYS A 20 4.52 0.90 -18.04
CA LYS A 20 4.37 2.35 -17.96
C LYS A 20 5.74 2.94 -17.66
N PRO A 21 6.06 4.12 -18.19
CA PRO A 21 7.38 4.73 -18.03
C PRO A 21 7.78 4.94 -16.56
N ASN A 22 6.77 5.12 -15.70
CA ASN A 22 6.90 5.38 -14.28
C ASN A 22 6.75 4.12 -13.39
N ARG A 23 6.96 2.93 -13.95
CA ARG A 23 6.98 1.66 -13.21
C ARG A 23 8.35 1.03 -13.34
N LEU A 24 9.05 0.92 -12.22
CA LEU A 24 10.46 0.56 -12.19
C LEU A 24 10.69 -0.67 -11.31
N LEU A 25 11.65 -1.50 -11.69
CA LEU A 25 12.09 -2.66 -10.92
C LEU A 25 13.01 -2.23 -9.78
N VAL A 26 12.77 -2.74 -8.59
CA VAL A 26 13.53 -2.40 -7.38
C VAL A 26 14.87 -3.14 -7.38
N GLU A 27 15.95 -2.38 -7.21
CA GLU A 27 17.32 -2.85 -7.02
C GLU A 27 17.89 -2.32 -5.68
N GLU A 28 18.95 -2.96 -5.18
CA GLU A 28 19.63 -2.53 -3.97
C GLU A 28 20.37 -1.20 -4.20
N ALA A 29 20.27 -0.28 -3.24
CA ALA A 29 21.06 0.95 -3.23
C ALA A 29 22.50 0.72 -2.74
N VAL A 30 23.42 1.55 -3.24
CA VAL A 30 24.80 1.60 -2.74
C VAL A 30 24.88 2.47 -1.49
N ASN A 31 24.07 3.54 -1.42
CA ASN A 31 23.94 4.43 -0.27
C ASN A 31 22.83 3.93 0.68
N ASP A 32 23.02 4.13 1.98
CA ASP A 32 22.07 3.73 3.04
C ASP A 32 21.24 4.92 3.58
N ASP A 33 21.08 5.99 2.80
CA ASP A 33 20.21 7.10 3.19
C ASP A 33 18.72 6.75 3.00
N ASN A 34 17.95 6.85 4.09
CA ASN A 34 16.53 6.47 4.14
C ASN A 34 15.59 7.40 3.34
N SER A 35 16.09 8.53 2.83
CA SER A 35 15.31 9.53 2.11
C SER A 35 15.63 9.59 0.61
N VAL A 36 16.59 8.79 0.13
CA VAL A 36 17.14 8.93 -1.24
C VAL A 36 16.87 7.68 -2.07
N VAL A 37 16.50 7.88 -3.33
CA VAL A 37 16.48 6.84 -4.35
C VAL A 37 17.25 7.27 -5.59
N ASP A 38 17.87 6.30 -6.26
CA ASP A 38 18.65 6.58 -7.46
C ASP A 38 17.96 6.08 -8.73
N LEU A 39 17.99 6.91 -9.77
CA LEU A 39 17.56 6.61 -11.13
C LEU A 39 18.70 6.86 -12.13
N SER A 40 18.56 6.30 -13.32
CA SER A 40 19.38 6.71 -14.47
C SER A 40 19.01 8.13 -14.90
N GLN A 41 19.98 8.88 -15.42
CA GLN A 41 19.71 10.22 -15.96
C GLN A 41 18.69 10.18 -17.10
N THR A 42 18.75 9.15 -17.96
CA THR A 42 17.79 8.95 -19.05
C THR A 42 16.37 8.77 -18.53
N LYS A 43 16.18 7.99 -17.46
CA LYS A 43 14.86 7.76 -16.86
C LYS A 43 14.33 9.02 -16.20
N MET A 44 15.19 9.78 -15.53
CA MET A 44 14.80 11.08 -14.95
C MET A 44 14.32 12.05 -16.03
N ASN A 45 15.04 12.17 -17.15
CA ASN A 45 14.64 13.00 -18.28
C ASN A 45 13.30 12.55 -18.88
N GLU A 46 13.09 11.23 -19.05
CA GLU A 46 11.83 10.66 -19.54
C GLU A 46 10.64 10.98 -18.63
N LEU A 47 10.87 11.02 -17.31
CA LEU A 47 9.85 11.33 -16.30
C LEU A 47 9.77 12.83 -15.95
N GLN A 48 10.58 13.67 -16.60
CA GLN A 48 10.70 15.11 -16.32
C GLN A 48 11.04 15.40 -14.85
N LEU A 49 11.93 14.58 -14.28
CA LEU A 49 12.46 14.74 -12.93
C LEU A 49 13.85 15.38 -12.96
N PHE A 50 14.11 16.27 -12.02
CA PHE A 50 15.41 16.88 -11.78
C PHE A 50 16.07 16.30 -10.53
N ARG A 51 17.39 16.45 -10.45
CA ARG A 51 18.16 16.01 -9.28
C ARG A 51 17.70 16.80 -8.05
N GLY A 52 17.32 16.08 -7.00
CA GLY A 52 16.82 16.67 -5.76
C GLY A 52 15.31 16.83 -5.71
N ASP A 53 14.59 16.49 -6.78
CA ASP A 53 13.13 16.55 -6.77
C ASP A 53 12.55 15.60 -5.73
N THR A 54 11.45 16.05 -5.11
CA THR A 54 10.67 15.20 -4.24
C THR A 54 9.70 14.35 -5.06
N ILE A 55 9.67 13.05 -4.79
CA ILE A 55 8.85 12.08 -5.49
C ILE A 55 8.02 11.25 -4.50
N LEU A 56 6.83 10.86 -4.95
CA LEU A 56 5.96 9.92 -4.26
C LEU A 56 6.16 8.52 -4.83
N LEU A 57 6.53 7.58 -3.97
CA LEU A 57 6.66 6.17 -4.31
C LEU A 57 5.44 5.41 -3.81
N LYS A 58 4.91 4.52 -4.65
CA LYS A 58 3.77 3.66 -4.31
C LYS A 58 4.14 2.20 -4.48
N GLY A 59 4.07 1.47 -3.38
CA GLY A 59 4.41 0.06 -3.26
C GLY A 59 3.17 -0.84 -3.20
N LYS A 60 3.28 -1.93 -2.43
CA LYS A 60 2.20 -2.90 -2.22
C LYS A 60 1.36 -2.50 -1.01
N LYS A 61 0.19 -3.13 -0.84
CA LYS A 61 -0.70 -2.94 0.34
C LYS A 61 -1.01 -1.45 0.61
N ARG A 62 -1.15 -0.63 -0.45
CA ARG A 62 -1.40 0.82 -0.42
C ARG A 62 -0.36 1.64 0.36
N ARG A 63 0.86 1.13 0.42
CA ARG A 63 1.95 1.83 1.10
C ARG A 63 2.57 2.84 0.16
N GLU A 64 2.68 4.05 0.67
CA GLU A 64 3.28 5.19 -0.01
C GLU A 64 4.36 5.77 0.91
N THR A 65 5.42 6.31 0.32
CA THR A 65 6.43 7.11 1.03
C THR A 65 6.96 8.17 0.08
N VAL A 66 7.62 9.18 0.64
CA VAL A 66 8.14 10.32 -0.11
C VAL A 66 9.66 10.30 -0.03
N CYS A 67 10.33 10.42 -1.17
CA CYS A 67 11.79 10.38 -1.27
C CYS A 67 12.32 11.51 -2.15
N ILE A 68 13.62 11.75 -2.06
CA ILE A 68 14.40 12.60 -2.96
C ILE A 68 14.98 11.70 -4.05
N VAL A 69 14.85 12.12 -5.31
CA VAL A 69 15.47 11.42 -6.44
C VAL A 69 16.82 12.01 -6.79
N LEU A 70 17.83 11.15 -6.94
CA LEU A 70 19.14 11.49 -7.45
C LEU A 70 19.43 10.71 -8.73
N SER A 71 20.25 11.29 -9.61
CA SER A 71 20.85 10.55 -10.71
C SER A 71 22.10 9.83 -10.24
N SER A 72 22.22 8.55 -10.60
CA SER A 72 23.42 7.75 -10.38
C SER A 72 23.81 6.99 -11.64
N ASP A 73 25.12 6.94 -11.89
CA ASP A 73 25.68 6.10 -12.94
C ASP A 73 25.48 4.62 -12.60
N GLY A 74 25.36 3.80 -13.64
CA GLY A 74 25.22 2.35 -13.53
C GLY A 74 23.84 1.86 -13.07
N VAL A 75 22.84 2.74 -12.89
CA VAL A 75 21.44 2.33 -12.71
C VAL A 75 20.82 2.08 -14.10
N PRO A 76 20.32 0.87 -14.40
CA PRO A 76 19.60 0.61 -15.64
C PRO A 76 18.31 1.44 -15.76
N ASN A 77 17.88 1.74 -16.99
CA ASN A 77 16.79 2.67 -17.23
C ASN A 77 15.44 2.21 -16.65
N GLU A 78 15.21 0.90 -16.59
CA GLU A 78 14.00 0.25 -16.09
C GLU A 78 14.00 0.02 -14.57
N LYS A 79 15.04 0.49 -13.87
CA LYS A 79 15.28 0.20 -12.45
C LYS A 79 15.31 1.45 -11.58
N ILE A 80 15.12 1.23 -10.29
CA ILE A 80 15.25 2.21 -9.22
C ILE A 80 15.99 1.55 -8.06
N ARG A 81 16.99 2.25 -7.53
CA ARG A 81 17.73 1.79 -6.36
C ARG A 81 17.19 2.45 -5.09
N MET A 82 17.01 1.64 -4.06
CA MET A 82 16.55 2.09 -2.74
C MET A 82 17.03 1.13 -1.65
N ASN A 83 17.25 1.65 -0.44
CA ASN A 83 17.75 0.84 0.67
C ASN A 83 16.65 -0.05 1.29
N ARG A 84 17.01 -0.82 2.31
CA ARG A 84 16.06 -1.68 3.04
C ARG A 84 14.95 -0.87 3.72
N CYS A 85 15.24 0.30 4.27
CA CYS A 85 14.25 1.14 4.97
C CYS A 85 13.08 1.52 4.05
N ILE A 86 13.38 2.07 2.87
CA ILE A 86 12.38 2.50 1.89
C ILE A 86 11.54 1.30 1.39
N ARG A 87 12.20 0.17 1.10
CA ARG A 87 11.50 -1.07 0.67
C ARG A 87 10.54 -1.60 1.73
N ASN A 88 10.96 -1.59 3.00
CA ASN A 88 10.11 -2.01 4.10
C ASN A 88 8.88 -1.11 4.20
N ASN A 89 9.04 0.22 4.13
CA ASN A 89 7.93 1.17 4.15
C ASN A 89 6.93 0.92 3.03
N LEU A 90 7.42 0.61 1.82
CA LEU A 90 6.63 0.30 0.62
C LEU A 90 6.13 -1.16 0.55
N ARG A 91 6.55 -2.02 1.47
CA ARG A 91 6.23 -3.47 1.53
C ARG A 91 6.59 -4.21 0.22
N ILE A 92 7.76 -3.91 -0.32
CA ILE A 92 8.30 -4.50 -1.56
C ILE A 92 9.65 -5.16 -1.31
N ARG A 93 10.03 -6.09 -2.20
CA ARG A 93 11.32 -6.80 -2.20
C ARG A 93 12.14 -6.44 -3.44
N LEU A 94 13.40 -6.90 -3.51
CA LEU A 94 14.18 -6.81 -4.74
C LEU A 94 13.46 -7.48 -5.90
N GLY A 95 13.47 -6.83 -7.06
CA GLY A 95 12.78 -7.30 -8.27
C GLY A 95 11.28 -7.01 -8.30
N ASP A 96 10.67 -6.53 -7.21
CA ASP A 96 9.30 -6.02 -7.27
C ASP A 96 9.23 -4.74 -8.10
N VAL A 97 8.02 -4.38 -8.54
CA VAL A 97 7.76 -3.14 -9.27
C VAL A 97 7.22 -2.08 -8.32
N VAL A 98 7.83 -0.90 -8.33
CA VAL A 98 7.34 0.30 -7.65
C VAL A 98 6.85 1.33 -8.68
N ASN A 99 5.88 2.14 -8.29
CA ASN A 99 5.36 3.24 -9.11
C ASN A 99 5.90 4.58 -8.58
N ILE A 100 6.40 5.43 -9.48
CA ILE A 100 6.97 6.74 -9.16
C ILE A 100 6.09 7.87 -9.72
N GLN A 101 5.94 8.95 -8.95
CA GLN A 101 5.23 10.16 -9.35
C GLN A 101 5.95 11.40 -8.81
N PRO A 102 6.07 12.50 -9.58
CA PRO A 102 6.53 13.78 -9.02
C PRO A 102 5.64 14.22 -7.86
N CYS A 103 6.23 14.82 -6.83
CA CYS A 103 5.53 15.34 -5.65
C CYS A 103 5.97 16.79 -5.35
N PRO A 104 5.68 17.75 -6.25
CA PRO A 104 6.12 19.14 -6.10
C PRO A 104 5.39 19.88 -4.96
N ASP A 105 4.23 19.40 -4.54
CA ASP A 105 3.37 20.09 -3.58
C ASP A 105 3.73 19.84 -2.11
N VAL A 106 4.80 19.07 -1.84
CA VAL A 106 5.25 18.79 -0.48
C VAL A 106 5.59 20.10 0.26
N LYS A 107 5.06 20.24 1.48
CA LYS A 107 5.26 21.42 2.32
C LYS A 107 6.25 21.13 3.43
N TYR A 108 6.89 22.17 3.95
CA TYR A 108 7.61 22.08 5.22
C TYR A 108 6.62 21.76 6.35
N GLY A 109 7.03 20.82 7.20
CA GLY A 109 6.26 20.40 8.35
C GLY A 109 6.24 21.48 9.41
N LYS A 110 5.07 21.77 9.97
CA LYS A 110 4.95 22.54 11.21
C LYS A 110 5.38 21.70 12.39
N ARG A 111 4.92 20.45 12.42
CA ARG A 111 5.26 19.48 13.45
C ARG A 111 5.13 18.05 12.97
N ILE A 112 5.89 17.16 13.59
CA ILE A 112 5.83 15.71 13.38
C ILE A 112 5.81 15.02 14.73
N HIS A 113 5.15 13.87 14.82
CA HIS A 113 5.20 13.00 16.00
C HIS A 113 5.77 11.66 15.60
N VAL A 114 6.89 11.30 16.22
CA VAL A 114 7.58 10.02 16.00
C VAL A 114 7.67 9.27 17.32
N LEU A 115 7.48 7.96 17.30
CA LEU A 115 7.63 7.13 18.50
C LEU A 115 8.64 6.02 18.23
N PRO A 116 9.48 5.66 19.22
CA PRO A 116 10.40 4.54 19.07
C PRO A 116 9.65 3.21 19.07
N ILE A 117 10.27 2.18 18.51
CA ILE A 117 9.86 0.79 18.73
C ILE A 117 10.43 0.31 20.06
N ASP A 118 9.61 -0.35 20.88
CA ASP A 118 9.89 -0.76 22.25
C ASP A 118 11.21 -1.54 22.41
N ASP A 119 11.41 -2.59 21.61
CA ASP A 119 12.60 -3.45 21.65
C ASP A 119 13.90 -2.70 21.30
N THR A 120 13.82 -1.57 20.60
CA THR A 120 15.00 -0.77 20.22
C THR A 120 15.41 0.26 21.28
N VAL A 121 14.57 0.47 22.30
CA VAL A 121 14.83 1.47 23.35
C VAL A 121 14.98 0.87 24.75
N GLU A 122 14.94 -0.45 24.88
CA GLU A 122 15.16 -1.12 26.16
C GLU A 122 16.53 -0.75 26.78
N GLY A 123 16.48 -0.28 28.03
CA GLY A 123 17.66 0.16 28.77
C GLY A 123 18.38 1.38 28.20
N LEU A 124 17.79 2.11 27.24
CA LEU A 124 18.29 3.42 26.84
C LEU A 124 18.01 4.46 27.92
N THR A 125 19.00 5.32 28.13
CA THR A 125 18.89 6.50 28.97
C THR A 125 19.25 7.74 28.15
N GLY A 126 18.68 8.88 28.51
CA GLY A 126 18.90 10.16 27.83
C GLY A 126 17.80 10.54 26.82
N SER A 127 17.99 11.70 26.20
CA SER A 127 17.03 12.31 25.27
C SER A 127 17.09 11.65 23.90
N LEU A 128 16.00 10.99 23.48
CA LEU A 128 15.88 10.44 22.13
C LEU A 128 16.00 11.52 21.06
N PHE A 129 15.49 12.73 21.37
CA PHE A 129 15.57 13.87 20.48
C PHE A 129 17.03 14.29 20.24
N ASP A 130 17.78 14.60 21.28
CA ASP A 130 19.13 15.16 21.14
C ASP A 130 20.15 14.15 20.59
N VAL A 131 20.00 12.87 20.97
CA VAL A 131 20.97 11.83 20.62
C VAL A 131 20.71 11.24 19.23
N TYR A 132 19.45 11.13 18.81
CA TYR A 132 19.07 10.45 17.57
C TYR A 132 18.40 11.40 16.57
N LEU A 133 17.23 11.95 16.91
CA LEU A 133 16.38 12.64 15.95
C LEU A 133 16.99 13.96 15.45
N LYS A 134 17.56 14.76 16.35
CA LYS A 134 18.16 16.04 16.00
C LYS A 134 19.34 15.86 15.03
N PRO A 135 20.36 15.02 15.28
CA PRO A 135 21.40 14.73 14.30
C PRO A 135 20.87 14.16 12.97
N TYR A 136 19.82 13.34 13.02
CA TYR A 136 19.24 12.72 11.83
C TYR A 136 18.55 13.71 10.89
N PHE A 137 17.87 14.73 11.45
CA PHE A 137 17.13 15.74 10.69
C PHE A 137 17.89 17.05 10.47
N LEU A 138 18.99 17.28 11.19
CA LEU A 138 19.76 18.53 11.14
C LEU A 138 20.18 18.88 9.70
N GLU A 139 19.61 19.98 9.17
CA GLU A 139 19.89 20.53 7.83
C GLU A 139 19.69 19.55 6.66
N ALA A 140 18.99 18.44 6.90
CA ALA A 140 18.84 17.37 5.91
C ALA A 140 17.59 17.52 5.03
N TYR A 141 16.61 18.34 5.44
CA TYR A 141 15.35 18.58 4.71
C TYR A 141 14.67 17.27 4.26
N ARG A 142 14.63 16.27 5.16
CA ARG A 142 14.16 14.93 4.82
C ARG A 142 12.64 14.92 4.59
N PRO A 143 12.15 14.43 3.44
CA PRO A 143 10.74 14.10 3.30
C PRO A 143 10.41 12.88 4.15
N ILE A 144 9.26 12.91 4.81
CA ILE A 144 8.72 11.78 5.58
C ILE A 144 7.24 11.60 5.29
N HIS A 145 6.75 10.37 5.43
CA HIS A 145 5.34 10.03 5.33
C HIS A 145 4.83 9.42 6.66
N LYS A 146 3.58 9.72 7.01
CA LYS A 146 2.89 9.10 8.13
C LYS A 146 2.89 7.59 7.97
N GLY A 147 3.33 6.89 9.01
CA GLY A 147 3.48 5.44 9.05
C GLY A 147 4.81 4.94 8.53
N ASP A 148 5.75 5.79 8.11
CA ASP A 148 7.12 5.38 7.81
C ASP A 148 7.83 4.89 9.05
N LEU A 149 8.61 3.83 8.89
CA LEU A 149 9.61 3.36 9.84
C LEU A 149 10.98 3.81 9.34
N PHE A 150 11.85 4.25 10.24
CA PHE A 150 13.23 4.59 9.92
C PHE A 150 14.16 4.30 11.09
N ILE A 151 15.38 3.90 10.76
CA ILE A 151 16.41 3.58 11.75
C ILE A 151 17.39 4.74 11.85
N VAL A 152 17.69 5.16 13.07
CA VAL A 152 18.67 6.21 13.37
C VAL A 152 19.77 5.63 14.24
N ARG A 153 21.03 5.91 13.88
CA ARG A 153 22.20 5.49 14.66
C ARG A 153 22.67 6.64 15.54
N GLY A 154 22.83 6.37 16.83
CA GLY A 154 23.35 7.30 17.84
C GLY A 154 24.39 6.59 18.69
N GLY A 155 25.66 7.03 18.59
CA GLY A 155 26.77 6.33 19.24
C GLY A 155 26.90 4.88 18.75
N MET A 156 26.83 3.92 19.67
CA MET A 156 26.93 2.47 19.35
C MET A 156 25.57 1.78 19.19
N ARG A 157 24.45 2.51 19.36
CA ARG A 157 23.10 1.94 19.30
C ARG A 157 22.33 2.47 18.09
N ALA A 158 21.36 1.67 17.66
CA ALA A 158 20.41 2.05 16.62
C ALA A 158 19.00 1.99 17.21
N VAL A 159 18.20 3.02 16.95
CA VAL A 159 16.81 3.11 17.38
C VAL A 159 15.94 3.18 16.15
N GLU A 160 14.88 2.40 16.14
CA GLU A 160 13.87 2.45 15.09
C GLU A 160 12.71 3.34 15.54
N PHE A 161 12.30 4.25 14.66
CA PHE A 161 11.21 5.18 14.91
C PHE A 161 10.12 4.97 13.88
N LYS A 162 8.87 5.16 14.30
CA LYS A 162 7.70 5.26 13.43
C LYS A 162 7.19 6.68 13.40
N VAL A 163 6.90 7.21 12.22
CA VAL A 163 6.16 8.45 12.05
C VAL A 163 4.68 8.19 12.37
N VAL A 164 4.21 8.68 13.50
CA VAL A 164 2.84 8.51 13.96
C VAL A 164 1.92 9.54 13.32
N GLU A 165 2.36 10.79 13.26
CA GLU A 165 1.59 11.90 12.69
C GLU A 165 2.51 12.95 12.05
N THR A 166 1.97 13.63 11.04
CA THR A 166 2.61 14.78 10.39
C THR A 166 1.62 15.92 10.21
N ASP A 167 2.10 17.15 10.30
CA ASP A 167 1.35 18.36 9.99
C ASP A 167 2.18 19.25 9.07
N PRO A 168 1.85 19.35 7.77
CA PRO A 168 0.69 18.75 7.10
C PRO A 168 0.71 17.21 6.97
N SER A 169 -0.48 16.61 7.00
CA SER A 169 -0.70 15.16 6.81
C SER A 169 -1.03 14.86 5.34
N PRO A 170 -0.63 13.71 4.75
CA PRO A 170 0.08 12.61 5.39
C PRO A 170 1.60 12.66 5.24
N TYR A 171 2.18 13.70 4.63
CA TYR A 171 3.62 13.81 4.43
C TYR A 171 4.07 15.28 4.45
N CYS A 172 5.31 15.49 4.87
CA CYS A 172 5.95 16.81 4.89
C CYS A 172 7.47 16.68 4.81
N ILE A 173 8.16 17.78 4.53
CA ILE A 173 9.61 17.89 4.68
C ILE A 173 9.91 18.37 6.11
N VAL A 174 10.80 17.68 6.81
CA VAL A 174 11.28 18.11 8.13
C VAL A 174 12.35 19.18 7.93
N ALA A 175 11.97 20.43 8.18
CA ALA A 175 12.81 21.61 8.10
C ALA A 175 13.33 22.02 9.48
N PRO A 176 14.30 22.96 9.59
CA PRO A 176 14.85 23.39 10.88
C PRO A 176 13.82 23.96 11.87
N ASP A 177 12.71 24.51 11.38
CA ASP A 177 11.60 25.06 12.15
C ASP A 177 10.49 24.04 12.47
N THR A 178 10.59 22.81 11.92
CA THR A 178 9.63 21.73 12.20
C THR A 178 9.79 21.26 13.64
N VAL A 179 8.71 21.32 14.42
CA VAL A 179 8.70 20.80 15.80
C VAL A 179 8.62 19.28 15.78
N ILE A 180 9.61 18.61 16.37
CA ILE A 180 9.66 17.15 16.44
C ILE A 180 9.24 16.69 17.83
N HIS A 181 8.08 16.05 17.92
CA HIS A 181 7.62 15.40 19.14
C HIS A 181 8.08 13.94 19.14
N CYS A 182 8.64 13.50 20.26
CA CYS A 182 8.99 12.09 20.49
C CYS A 182 8.52 11.54 21.85
N ASP A 183 7.58 12.24 22.48
CA ASP A 183 7.00 11.87 23.77
C ASP A 183 5.84 10.87 23.55
N GLY A 184 5.76 9.85 24.40
CA GLY A 184 4.70 8.84 24.37
C GLY A 184 5.21 7.44 24.73
N GLU A 185 4.29 6.49 24.82
CA GLU A 185 4.66 5.08 25.00
C GLU A 185 5.30 4.54 23.71
N PRO A 186 6.41 3.78 23.82
CA PRO A 186 6.99 3.10 22.66
C PRO A 186 5.99 2.17 21.98
N ILE A 187 6.14 2.04 20.67
CA ILE A 187 5.28 1.17 19.86
C ILE A 187 5.76 -0.26 19.98
N LYS A 188 4.84 -1.17 20.23
CA LYS A 188 5.18 -2.59 20.34
C LYS A 188 5.62 -3.17 19.00
N ARG A 189 6.77 -3.85 19.00
CA ARG A 189 7.28 -4.56 17.83
C ARG A 189 6.23 -5.51 17.25
N GLU A 190 5.55 -6.27 18.10
CA GLU A 190 4.51 -7.24 17.71
C GLU A 190 3.38 -6.59 16.91
N GLU A 191 2.89 -5.41 17.32
CA GLU A 191 1.81 -4.69 16.63
C GLU A 191 2.23 -4.21 15.23
N GLU A 192 3.48 -3.78 15.09
CA GLU A 192 4.03 -3.38 13.78
C GLU A 192 4.29 -4.60 12.89
N GLU A 193 4.77 -5.72 13.45
CA GLU A 193 4.95 -6.97 12.71
C GLU A 193 3.62 -7.54 12.20
N GLU A 194 2.56 -7.49 13.00
CA GLU A 194 1.21 -7.86 12.55
C GLU A 194 0.77 -7.00 11.36
N THR A 195 1.02 -5.70 11.42
CA THR A 195 0.71 -4.76 10.34
C THR A 195 1.55 -5.04 9.09
N LEU A 196 2.82 -5.40 9.26
CA LEU A 196 3.75 -5.74 8.18
C LEU A 196 3.36 -7.06 7.49
N ASN A 197 2.93 -8.04 8.28
CA ASN A 197 2.49 -9.37 7.86
C ASN A 197 1.02 -9.42 7.42
N ALA A 198 0.31 -8.28 7.39
CA ALA A 198 -1.08 -8.22 6.94
C ALA A 198 -1.21 -8.82 5.54
N VAL A 199 -2.09 -9.81 5.36
CA VAL A 199 -2.25 -10.56 4.10
C VAL A 199 -2.53 -9.60 2.93
N GLY A 200 -1.75 -9.71 1.86
CA GLY A 200 -1.98 -9.05 0.57
C GLY A 200 -2.31 -10.06 -0.53
N TYR A 201 -2.52 -9.58 -1.76
CA TYR A 201 -2.81 -10.47 -2.90
C TYR A 201 -1.69 -11.47 -3.22
N ASP A 202 -0.44 -11.08 -2.97
CA ASP A 202 0.72 -11.93 -3.24
C ASP A 202 0.80 -13.14 -2.30
N ASP A 203 0.10 -13.08 -1.16
CA ASP A 203 0.05 -14.16 -0.16
C ASP A 203 -1.01 -15.22 -0.50
N VAL A 204 -1.78 -15.04 -1.59
CA VAL A 204 -2.84 -15.96 -2.01
C VAL A 204 -2.37 -16.83 -3.19
N GLY A 205 -1.90 -18.03 -2.88
CA GLY A 205 -1.52 -19.04 -3.89
C GLY A 205 -2.73 -19.68 -4.60
N GLY A 206 -2.53 -20.12 -5.85
CA GLY A 206 -3.50 -20.96 -6.59
C GLY A 206 -4.79 -20.28 -7.08
N CYS A 207 -5.05 -19.04 -6.65
CA CYS A 207 -6.34 -18.36 -6.89
C CYS A 207 -6.27 -17.23 -7.92
N ARG A 208 -5.32 -17.26 -8.86
CA ARG A 208 -5.06 -16.13 -9.79
C ARG A 208 -6.30 -15.71 -10.58
N LYS A 209 -7.09 -16.65 -11.08
CA LYS A 209 -8.33 -16.35 -11.85
C LYS A 209 -9.39 -15.69 -10.95
N GLN A 210 -9.55 -16.19 -9.73
CA GLN A 210 -10.50 -15.67 -8.75
C GLN A 210 -10.10 -14.26 -8.27
N LEU A 211 -8.81 -14.01 -8.06
CA LEU A 211 -8.31 -12.67 -7.72
C LEU A 211 -8.56 -11.67 -8.86
N ALA A 212 -8.38 -12.07 -10.12
CA ALA A 212 -8.70 -11.22 -11.28
C ALA A 212 -10.17 -10.83 -11.28
N GLN A 213 -11.07 -11.81 -11.10
CA GLN A 213 -12.51 -11.59 -11.02
C GLN A 213 -12.88 -10.64 -9.87
N ILE A 214 -12.26 -10.80 -8.69
CA ILE A 214 -12.51 -9.92 -7.54
C ILE A 214 -12.04 -8.49 -7.83
N LYS A 215 -10.85 -8.30 -8.43
CA LYS A 215 -10.37 -6.96 -8.80
C LYS A 215 -11.28 -6.29 -9.82
N GLU A 216 -11.80 -7.05 -10.78
CA GLU A 216 -12.71 -6.54 -11.80
C GLU A 216 -14.09 -6.19 -11.23
N MET A 217 -14.61 -7.00 -10.32
CA MET A 217 -15.94 -6.80 -9.73
C MET A 217 -15.96 -5.81 -8.56
N VAL A 218 -14.84 -5.65 -7.83
CA VAL A 218 -14.75 -4.79 -6.63
C VAL A 218 -13.92 -3.55 -6.91
N GLU A 219 -12.64 -3.73 -7.24
CA GLU A 219 -11.66 -2.63 -7.25
C GLU A 219 -11.86 -1.70 -8.46
N LEU A 220 -12.11 -2.27 -9.63
CA LEU A 220 -12.31 -1.53 -10.88
C LEU A 220 -13.52 -0.57 -10.83
N PRO A 221 -14.75 -0.97 -10.42
CA PRO A 221 -15.88 -0.05 -10.35
C PRO A 221 -15.75 1.00 -9.25
N LEU A 222 -15.02 0.70 -8.17
CA LEU A 222 -14.75 1.67 -7.11
C LEU A 222 -13.68 2.70 -7.52
N ARG A 223 -12.63 2.27 -8.24
CA ARG A 223 -11.56 3.17 -8.72
C ARG A 223 -11.94 3.95 -9.98
N HIS A 224 -12.70 3.35 -10.89
CA HIS A 224 -13.03 3.93 -12.19
C HIS A 224 -14.55 3.89 -12.47
N PRO A 225 -15.38 4.56 -11.64
CA PRO A 225 -16.83 4.54 -11.81
C PRO A 225 -17.29 5.15 -13.15
N SER A 226 -16.50 6.04 -13.74
CA SER A 226 -16.77 6.64 -15.05
C SER A 226 -16.78 5.61 -16.17
N LEU A 227 -15.95 4.56 -16.11
CA LEU A 227 -15.91 3.49 -17.11
C LEU A 227 -17.24 2.73 -17.17
N PHE A 228 -17.82 2.42 -16.01
CA PHE A 228 -19.12 1.75 -15.92
C PHE A 228 -20.28 2.67 -16.35
N LYS A 229 -20.21 3.96 -16.01
CA LYS A 229 -21.18 4.95 -16.49
C LYS A 229 -21.17 5.11 -18.00
N ALA A 230 -19.98 5.16 -18.62
CA ALA A 230 -19.82 5.31 -20.07
C ALA A 230 -20.38 4.11 -20.86
N ILE A 231 -20.19 2.90 -20.32
CA ILE A 231 -20.69 1.65 -20.95
C ILE A 231 -22.18 1.41 -20.61
N GLY A 232 -22.74 2.15 -19.64
CA GLY A 232 -24.14 2.02 -19.23
C GLY A 232 -24.44 0.76 -18.40
N VAL A 233 -23.41 0.10 -17.87
CA VAL A 233 -23.53 -1.14 -17.10
C VAL A 233 -23.42 -0.84 -15.60
N LYS A 234 -24.37 -1.37 -14.82
CA LYS A 234 -24.32 -1.24 -13.36
C LYS A 234 -23.36 -2.28 -12.77
N PRO A 235 -22.40 -1.87 -11.92
CA PRO A 235 -21.48 -2.83 -11.30
C PRO A 235 -22.22 -3.73 -10.30
N PRO A 236 -21.69 -4.95 -10.06
CA PRO A 236 -22.25 -5.86 -9.07
C PRO A 236 -22.15 -5.26 -7.67
N ARG A 237 -23.16 -5.53 -6.82
CA ARG A 237 -23.24 -5.00 -5.45
C ARG A 237 -22.96 -6.04 -4.38
N GLY A 238 -22.99 -7.29 -4.78
CA GLY A 238 -22.77 -8.43 -3.92
C GLY A 238 -21.90 -9.46 -4.63
N ILE A 239 -20.87 -9.91 -3.92
CA ILE A 239 -20.00 -10.99 -4.35
C ILE A 239 -19.99 -12.04 -3.25
N LEU A 240 -20.24 -13.29 -3.64
CA LEU A 240 -20.14 -14.44 -2.75
C LEU A 240 -18.96 -15.32 -3.15
N LEU A 241 -18.02 -15.48 -2.22
CA LEU A 241 -16.91 -16.40 -2.28
C LEU A 241 -17.33 -17.75 -1.69
N TYR A 242 -17.30 -18.83 -2.48
CA TYR A 242 -17.67 -20.16 -1.99
C TYR A 242 -16.74 -21.27 -2.50
N GLY A 243 -16.62 -22.34 -1.70
CA GLY A 243 -15.80 -23.52 -2.00
C GLY A 243 -15.56 -24.39 -0.76
N PRO A 244 -14.91 -25.56 -0.88
CA PRO A 244 -14.57 -26.46 0.24
C PRO A 244 -13.80 -25.77 1.39
N PRO A 245 -13.84 -26.29 2.63
CA PRO A 245 -13.00 -25.76 3.70
C PRO A 245 -11.52 -25.82 3.32
N GLY A 246 -10.73 -24.82 3.72
CA GLY A 246 -9.29 -24.76 3.41
C GLY A 246 -8.91 -24.12 2.07
N THR A 247 -9.84 -23.79 1.16
CA THR A 247 -9.51 -23.21 -0.16
C THR A 247 -9.10 -21.72 -0.16
N GLY A 248 -8.76 -21.13 1.00
CA GLY A 248 -8.25 -19.76 1.04
C GLY A 248 -9.30 -18.62 0.94
N LYS A 249 -10.60 -18.91 1.04
CA LYS A 249 -11.68 -17.87 1.08
C LYS A 249 -11.41 -16.75 2.10
N THR A 250 -11.03 -17.11 3.32
CA THR A 250 -10.72 -16.14 4.39
C THR A 250 -9.43 -15.38 4.10
N LEU A 251 -8.44 -16.01 3.45
CA LEU A 251 -7.20 -15.34 3.03
C LEU A 251 -7.46 -14.31 1.93
N ILE A 252 -8.29 -14.65 0.94
CA ILE A 252 -8.74 -13.71 -0.10
C ILE A 252 -9.55 -12.55 0.50
N ALA A 253 -10.44 -12.85 1.46
CA ALA A 253 -11.13 -11.80 2.19
C ALA A 253 -10.13 -10.90 2.92
N ARG A 254 -9.13 -11.44 3.63
CA ARG A 254 -8.10 -10.62 4.31
C ARG A 254 -7.24 -9.80 3.32
N ALA A 255 -6.85 -10.39 2.19
CA ALA A 255 -6.10 -9.71 1.13
C ALA A 255 -6.88 -8.52 0.53
N THR A 256 -8.19 -8.66 0.39
CA THR A 256 -9.08 -7.57 -0.05
C THR A 256 -9.37 -6.55 1.07
N HIS A 257 -9.44 -7.00 2.33
CA HIS A 257 -9.58 -6.13 3.51
C HIS A 257 -8.38 -5.20 3.72
N GLY A 258 -7.16 -5.66 3.42
CA GLY A 258 -5.95 -4.81 3.41
C GLY A 258 -6.03 -3.67 2.40
N GLU A 259 -7.02 -3.68 1.50
CA GLU A 259 -7.30 -2.62 0.56
C GLU A 259 -8.67 -1.96 0.73
N VAL A 260 -9.64 -2.48 1.51
CA VAL A 260 -10.96 -1.84 1.66
C VAL A 260 -11.46 -2.03 3.10
N GLU A 261 -11.75 -0.92 3.78
CA GLU A 261 -12.11 -0.83 5.20
C GLU A 261 -13.39 -1.60 5.62
N ARG A 262 -13.48 -1.98 6.92
CA ARG A 262 -14.50 -2.85 7.55
C ARG A 262 -15.77 -2.13 8.05
N ARG A 263 -16.92 -2.85 8.10
CA ARG A 263 -18.06 -2.64 9.04
C ARG A 263 -18.94 -3.91 9.24
N ILE A 264 -19.71 -3.95 10.34
CA ILE A 264 -20.23 -5.13 11.10
C ILE A 264 -21.55 -5.76 10.57
N VAL A 265 -21.78 -7.03 10.91
CA VAL A 265 -22.66 -8.03 10.23
C VAL A 265 -24.16 -8.03 10.61
N SER A 266 -24.62 -7.39 11.69
CA SER A 266 -26.05 -7.47 12.08
C SER A 266 -26.96 -6.38 11.49
N GLN A 267 -26.41 -5.22 11.13
CA GLN A 267 -27.13 -4.15 10.41
C GLN A 267 -27.21 -4.40 8.88
N LEU A 268 -26.62 -5.51 8.41
CA LEU A 268 -26.21 -5.68 7.02
C LEU A 268 -27.41 -5.89 6.06
N LEU A 269 -28.48 -6.57 6.49
CA LEU A 269 -29.70 -6.75 5.70
C LEU A 269 -30.45 -5.43 5.45
N THR A 270 -30.66 -4.65 6.51
CA THR A 270 -31.32 -3.33 6.44
C THR A 270 -30.47 -2.32 5.69
N LEU A 271 -29.15 -2.34 5.89
CA LEU A 271 -28.22 -1.51 5.13
C LEU A 271 -28.22 -1.88 3.64
N MET A 272 -28.26 -3.17 3.30
CA MET A 272 -28.27 -3.66 1.91
C MET A 272 -29.52 -3.24 1.14
N ASP A 273 -30.71 -3.36 1.72
CA ASP A 273 -31.94 -2.87 1.09
C ASP A 273 -31.96 -1.34 1.01
N GLY A 274 -31.26 -0.66 1.93
CA GLY A 274 -31.06 0.80 1.94
C GLY A 274 -29.97 1.33 0.99
N LEU A 275 -29.17 0.47 0.33
CA LEU A 275 -28.15 0.88 -0.63
C LEU A 275 -28.80 1.43 -1.91
N LYS A 276 -29.10 2.73 -1.91
CA LYS A 276 -29.61 3.46 -3.09
C LYS A 276 -28.67 3.29 -4.29
N GLN A 277 -29.18 3.49 -5.51
CA GLN A 277 -28.38 3.38 -6.76
C GLN A 277 -27.12 4.25 -6.86
N ARG A 278 -26.92 5.18 -5.92
CA ARG A 278 -25.79 6.11 -5.87
C ARG A 278 -24.73 5.76 -4.80
N SER A 279 -24.92 4.71 -4.00
CA SER A 279 -23.90 4.29 -3.03
C SER A 279 -22.82 3.47 -3.74
N HIS A 280 -21.58 3.97 -3.79
CA HIS A 280 -20.39 3.25 -4.25
C HIS A 280 -19.95 2.19 -3.23
N VAL A 281 -20.86 1.27 -2.89
CA VAL A 281 -20.68 0.24 -1.85
C VAL A 281 -20.87 -1.13 -2.48
N ILE A 282 -19.92 -2.03 -2.22
CA ILE A 282 -19.93 -3.42 -2.67
C ILE A 282 -19.81 -4.31 -1.43
N VAL A 283 -20.67 -5.32 -1.33
CA VAL A 283 -20.71 -6.28 -0.23
C VAL A 283 -20.02 -7.57 -0.66
N MET A 284 -19.01 -8.01 0.09
CA MET A 284 -18.38 -9.32 -0.08
C MET A 284 -18.77 -10.25 1.07
N ALA A 285 -19.13 -11.49 0.74
CA ALA A 285 -19.42 -12.54 1.70
C ALA A 285 -18.65 -13.82 1.35
N ALA A 286 -18.37 -14.65 2.34
CA ALA A 286 -17.69 -15.94 2.14
C ALA A 286 -18.43 -17.06 2.88
N THR A 287 -18.57 -18.24 2.24
CA THR A 287 -19.19 -19.43 2.84
C THR A 287 -18.53 -20.71 2.34
N ASN A 288 -18.45 -21.72 3.19
CA ASN A 288 -18.12 -23.09 2.76
C ASN A 288 -19.37 -23.93 2.47
N ARG A 289 -20.57 -23.38 2.72
CA ARG A 289 -21.87 -24.04 2.52
C ARG A 289 -22.80 -23.10 1.77
N PRO A 290 -22.61 -22.91 0.44
CA PRO A 290 -23.44 -21.99 -0.33
C PRO A 290 -24.92 -22.35 -0.22
N ASN A 291 -25.25 -23.64 -0.21
CA ASN A 291 -26.62 -24.15 -0.14
C ASN A 291 -27.33 -23.87 1.20
N SER A 292 -26.60 -23.54 2.26
CA SER A 292 -27.16 -23.20 3.57
C SER A 292 -27.50 -21.71 3.72
N ILE A 293 -27.18 -20.86 2.74
CA ILE A 293 -27.53 -19.43 2.76
C ILE A 293 -29.00 -19.24 2.41
N ASP A 294 -29.72 -18.39 3.14
CA ASP A 294 -31.09 -18.01 2.83
C ASP A 294 -31.25 -17.55 1.36
N ALA A 295 -32.21 -18.13 0.65
CA ALA A 295 -32.50 -17.79 -0.75
C ALA A 295 -32.80 -16.29 -0.95
N ALA A 296 -33.31 -15.59 0.07
CA ALA A 296 -33.58 -14.16 0.03
C ALA A 296 -32.29 -13.31 -0.08
N LEU A 297 -31.15 -13.80 0.41
CA LEU A 297 -29.84 -13.16 0.24
C LEU A 297 -29.25 -13.39 -1.16
N ARG A 298 -29.76 -14.39 -1.87
CA ARG A 298 -29.32 -14.81 -3.21
C ARG A 298 -30.05 -14.11 -4.35
N ARG A 299 -31.01 -13.22 -4.05
CA ARG A 299 -31.80 -12.52 -5.06
C ARG A 299 -31.00 -11.41 -5.75
N PHE A 300 -31.37 -11.11 -6.98
CA PHE A 300 -30.78 -10.06 -7.81
C PHE A 300 -30.74 -8.73 -7.05
N GLY A 301 -29.59 -8.05 -7.06
CA GLY A 301 -29.36 -6.79 -6.35
C GLY A 301 -28.90 -6.92 -4.88
N ARG A 302 -28.81 -8.15 -4.34
CA ARG A 302 -28.27 -8.44 -2.99
C ARG A 302 -26.88 -9.10 -3.08
N ILE A 303 -26.57 -10.10 -2.25
CA ILE A 303 -25.21 -10.69 -2.13
C ILE A 303 -24.81 -11.47 -3.39
N ILE A 304 -25.79 -12.01 -4.14
CA ILE A 304 -25.51 -12.85 -5.31
C ILE A 304 -25.96 -12.11 -6.57
N SER A 305 -25.13 -11.18 -7.02
CA SER A 305 -25.19 -10.71 -8.41
C SER A 305 -24.24 -11.49 -9.32
N ASN A 306 -23.13 -12.02 -8.78
CA ASN A 306 -22.17 -12.88 -9.47
C ASN A 306 -21.47 -13.82 -8.46
N THR A 307 -21.31 -15.09 -8.81
CA THR A 307 -20.72 -16.13 -7.94
C THR A 307 -19.32 -16.51 -8.43
N THR A 308 -18.31 -16.45 -7.56
CA THR A 308 -16.95 -16.90 -7.85
C THR A 308 -16.62 -18.13 -7.02
N THR A 309 -16.39 -19.26 -7.69
CA THR A 309 -15.92 -20.50 -7.07
C THR A 309 -14.42 -20.42 -6.80
N ILE A 310 -14.02 -20.64 -5.55
CA ILE A 310 -12.62 -20.76 -5.12
C ILE A 310 -12.30 -22.21 -4.77
#